data_AF-A0A3A1R153-F1
#
_entry.id   AF-A0A3A1R153-F1
#
_cell.length_a   1.000
_cell.length_b   1.000
_cell.length_c   1.000
_cell.angle_alpha   90.00
_cell.angle_beta   90.00
_cell.angle_gamma   90.00
#
_symmetry.space_group_name_H-M   'P 1'
#
loop_
_entity.id
_entity.type
_entity.pdbx_description
1 polymer ?
#
loop_
_entity_poly.entity_id
_entity_poly.type
_entity_poly.pdbx_seq_one_letter_code
_entity_poly.pdbx_strand_id
1 'polypeptide(L)'
;MLGFEILLIMLPLTDAKNSEKFKMFTLSNLVLTLFYCYVAIINFMFYSPEELKIVPQPMIYILKSFSFEIIERTDLIFVSIWVVTVFTSFVNYYFMAVVTGKNLIKSVKIKKKLPLMITILIMTVNLFINESDSYLVDKISMYITASSFVFIIGIPVMLLFVALARNFLGMRKTNEESR
;
A
#
# COMPACT_ATOMS: atom_id res chain seq x y z
N MET A 1 6.17 -0.20 -0.92
CA MET A 1 5.01 -0.06 0.00
C MET A 1 4.30 -1.40 0.11
N LEU A 2 3.85 -1.77 1.31
CA LEU A 2 3.24 -3.07 1.56
C LEU A 2 1.71 -3.07 1.34
N GLY A 3 1.04 -1.94 1.58
CA GLY A 3 -0.39 -1.77 1.32
C GLY A 3 -1.33 -2.39 2.35
N PHE A 4 -0.81 -3.08 3.37
CA PHE A 4 -1.63 -3.63 4.46
C PHE A 4 -2.17 -2.55 5.41
N GLU A 5 -1.48 -1.41 5.53
CA GLU A 5 -1.89 -0.26 6.33
C GLU A 5 -3.26 0.28 5.91
N ILE A 6 -3.60 0.14 4.63
CA ILE A 6 -4.88 0.52 4.02
C ILE A 6 -6.05 -0.22 4.68
N LEU A 7 -5.85 -1.47 5.07
CA LEU A 7 -6.90 -2.33 5.61
C LEU A 7 -7.44 -1.75 6.92
N LEU A 8 -6.57 -1.17 7.74
CA LEU A 8 -6.98 -0.57 9.02
C LEU A 8 -8.00 0.55 8.83
N ILE A 9 -7.94 1.25 7.69
CA ILE A 9 -8.84 2.34 7.34
C ILE A 9 -10.07 1.80 6.58
N MET A 10 -9.89 0.84 5.67
CA MET A 10 -10.98 0.28 4.86
C MET A 10 -11.95 -0.60 5.65
N LEU A 11 -11.44 -1.37 6.63
CA LEU A 11 -12.24 -2.28 7.45
C LEU A 11 -13.42 -1.60 8.19
N PRO A 12 -13.23 -0.44 8.86
CA PRO A 12 -14.34 0.27 9.50
C PRO A 12 -15.26 1.02 8.52
N LEU A 13 -14.81 1.31 7.30
CA LEU A 13 -15.61 2.00 6.28
C LEU A 13 -16.55 1.08 5.50
N THR A 14 -16.38 -0.23 5.65
CA THR A 14 -17.15 -1.24 4.91
C THR A 14 -18.26 -1.81 5.80
N ASP A 15 -19.51 -1.84 5.33
CA ASP A 15 -20.67 -2.32 6.12
C ASP A 15 -20.83 -3.85 6.15
N ALA A 16 -19.89 -4.60 5.58
CA ALA A 16 -19.94 -6.06 5.51
C ALA A 16 -19.72 -6.75 6.87
N LYS A 17 -20.18 -8.00 6.98
CA LYS A 17 -19.90 -8.83 8.16
C LYS A 17 -18.39 -9.12 8.27
N ASN A 18 -17.88 -9.26 9.50
CA ASN A 18 -16.47 -9.54 9.72
C ASN A 18 -15.99 -10.81 9.00
N SER A 19 -16.82 -11.87 8.98
CA SER A 19 -16.50 -13.13 8.27
C SER A 19 -16.34 -12.93 6.76
N GLU A 20 -17.18 -12.09 6.15
CA GLU A 20 -17.11 -11.77 4.72
C GLU A 20 -15.88 -10.91 4.40
N LYS A 21 -15.57 -9.93 5.26
CA LYS A 21 -14.36 -9.10 5.14
C LYS A 21 -13.09 -9.95 5.13
N PHE A 22 -12.95 -10.88 6.08
CA PHE A 22 -11.79 -11.77 6.16
C PHE A 22 -11.70 -12.72 4.97
N LYS A 23 -12.84 -13.24 4.49
CA LYS A 23 -12.89 -14.11 3.32
C LYS A 23 -12.41 -13.37 2.07
N MET A 24 -12.94 -12.17 1.82
CA MET A 24 -12.54 -11.35 0.68
C MET A 24 -11.07 -10.95 0.76
N PHE A 25 -10.61 -10.53 1.94
CA PHE A 25 -9.21 -10.19 2.15
C PHE A 25 -8.26 -11.36 1.82
N THR A 26 -8.57 -12.55 2.31
CA THR A 26 -7.76 -13.75 2.05
C THR A 26 -7.77 -14.10 0.57
N LEU A 27 -8.94 -14.04 -0.08
CA LEU A 27 -9.09 -14.33 -1.50
C LEU A 27 -8.28 -13.35 -2.36
N SER A 28 -8.36 -12.05 -2.07
CA SER A 28 -7.60 -11.02 -2.79
C SER A 28 -6.09 -11.24 -2.67
N ASN A 29 -5.57 -11.55 -1.48
CA ASN A 29 -4.15 -11.83 -1.29
C ASN A 29 -3.71 -13.11 -2.00
N LEU A 30 -4.55 -14.14 -1.99
CA LEU A 30 -4.26 -15.40 -2.68
C LEU A 30 -4.15 -15.17 -4.19
N VAL A 31 -5.10 -14.45 -4.78
CA VAL A 31 -5.08 -14.11 -6.22
C VAL A 31 -3.83 -13.28 -6.56
N LEU A 32 -3.50 -12.27 -5.75
CA LEU A 32 -2.29 -11.45 -5.96
C LEU A 32 -1.00 -12.28 -5.85
N THR A 33 -0.92 -13.18 -4.87
CA THR A 33 0.23 -14.05 -4.67
C THR A 33 0.42 -15.00 -5.85
N LEU A 34 -0.66 -15.59 -6.36
CA LEU A 34 -0.62 -16.44 -7.55
C LEU A 34 -0.19 -15.65 -8.79
N PHE A 35 -0.69 -14.43 -8.97
CA PHE A 35 -0.29 -13.57 -10.07
C PHE A 35 1.20 -13.21 -10.01
N TYR A 36 1.72 -12.82 -8.84
CA TYR A 36 3.15 -12.54 -8.68
C TYR A 36 4.01 -13.79 -8.84
N CYS A 37 3.55 -14.94 -8.37
CA CYS A 37 4.23 -16.22 -8.60
C CYS A 37 4.33 -16.52 -10.10
N TYR A 38 3.24 -16.34 -10.84
CA TYR A 38 3.22 -16.51 -12.30
C TYR A 38 4.23 -15.58 -13.00
N VAL A 39 4.23 -14.29 -12.65
CA VAL A 39 5.20 -13.32 -13.20
C VAL A 39 6.64 -13.69 -12.84
N ALA A 40 6.89 -14.14 -11.61
CA ALA A 40 8.22 -14.57 -11.17
C ALA A 40 8.71 -15.80 -11.96
N ILE A 41 7.85 -16.81 -12.16
CA ILE A 41 8.17 -18.00 -12.95
C ILE A 41 8.53 -17.60 -14.38
N ILE A 42 7.79 -16.69 -15.02
CA ILE A 42 8.13 -16.16 -16.35
C ILE A 42 9.53 -15.55 -16.34
N ASN A 43 9.84 -14.66 -15.39
CA ASN A 43 11.15 -14.02 -15.35
C ASN A 43 12.30 -15.03 -15.18
N PHE A 44 12.11 -16.07 -14.36
CA PHE A 44 13.11 -17.15 -14.19
C PHE A 44 13.26 -18.06 -15.42
N MET A 45 12.26 -18.13 -16.31
CA MET A 45 12.37 -18.87 -17.57
C MET A 45 13.16 -18.09 -18.63
N PHE A 46 13.11 -16.76 -18.62
CA PHE A 46 13.76 -15.91 -19.62
C PHE A 46 15.15 -15.41 -19.21
N TYR A 47 15.40 -15.21 -17.92
CA TYR A 47 16.65 -14.65 -17.41
C TYR A 47 17.35 -15.60 -16.45
N SER A 48 18.67 -15.65 -16.55
CA SER A 48 19.51 -16.28 -15.54
C SER A 48 19.52 -15.48 -14.22
N PRO A 49 19.88 -16.10 -13.07
CA PRO A 49 19.96 -15.40 -11.79
C PRO A 49 20.95 -14.22 -11.77
N GLU A 50 21.97 -14.23 -12.64
CA GLU A 50 22.93 -13.14 -12.75
C GLU A 50 22.37 -11.98 -13.57
N GLU A 51 21.64 -12.26 -14.65
CA GLU A 51 20.98 -11.25 -15.48
C GLU A 51 19.87 -10.52 -14.72
N LEU A 52 19.10 -11.23 -13.89
CA LEU A 52 18.05 -10.61 -13.07
C LEU A 52 18.56 -9.53 -12.10
N LYS A 53 19.85 -9.53 -11.75
CA LYS A 53 20.45 -8.50 -10.88
C LYS A 53 20.72 -7.19 -11.60
N ILE A 54 20.92 -7.24 -12.92
CA ILE A 54 21.32 -6.09 -13.72
C ILE A 54 20.21 -5.58 -14.63
N VAL A 55 19.19 -6.41 -14.93
CA VAL A 55 18.06 -6.01 -15.76
C VAL A 55 17.05 -5.20 -14.92
N PRO A 56 16.91 -3.89 -15.18
CA PRO A 56 15.85 -3.12 -14.54
C PRO A 56 14.50 -3.58 -15.10
N GLN A 57 13.50 -3.80 -14.24
CA GLN A 57 12.11 -4.06 -14.66
C GLN A 57 11.97 -5.25 -15.66
N PRO A 58 12.36 -6.48 -15.27
CA PRO A 58 12.59 -7.60 -16.20
C PRO A 58 11.35 -7.98 -17.03
N MET A 59 10.15 -7.91 -16.46
CA MET A 59 8.90 -8.18 -17.18
C MET A 59 8.72 -7.26 -18.41
N ILE A 60 9.07 -5.97 -18.31
CA ILE A 60 8.90 -5.00 -19.40
C ILE A 60 9.92 -5.30 -20.52
N TYR A 61 11.13 -5.71 -20.15
CA TYR A 61 12.17 -6.06 -21.13
C TYR A 61 11.81 -7.33 -21.92
N ILE A 62 11.20 -8.33 -21.29
CA ILE A 62 10.66 -9.50 -21.99
C ILE A 62 9.64 -9.05 -23.05
N LEU A 63 8.71 -8.16 -22.70
CA LEU A 63 7.70 -7.66 -23.63
C LEU A 63 8.30 -6.85 -24.79
N LYS A 64 9.41 -6.18 -24.56
CA LYS A 64 10.17 -5.49 -25.61
C LYS A 64 10.83 -6.46 -26.60
N SER A 65 11.13 -7.69 -26.17
CA SER A 65 11.72 -8.73 -27.04
C SER A 65 10.72 -9.36 -28.00
N PHE A 66 9.41 -9.28 -27.71
CA PHE A 66 8.36 -9.76 -28.59
C PHE A 66 7.97 -8.66 -29.60
N SER A 67 8.54 -8.69 -30.81
CA SER A 67 8.09 -7.89 -31.94
C SER A 67 7.19 -8.71 -32.85
N PHE A 68 5.93 -8.29 -33.02
CA PHE A 68 5.03 -8.87 -34.02
C PHE A 68 5.10 -8.05 -35.32
N GLU A 69 4.95 -8.68 -36.49
CA GLU A 69 4.96 -7.98 -37.79
C GLU A 69 3.94 -6.83 -37.90
N ILE A 70 2.87 -6.86 -37.10
CA ILE A 70 1.81 -5.84 -37.10
C ILE A 70 1.97 -4.81 -35.97
N ILE A 71 2.67 -5.16 -34.88
CA ILE A 71 2.82 -4.32 -33.69
C ILE A 71 4.32 -4.27 -33.33
N GLU A 72 5.00 -3.23 -33.80
CA GLU A 72 6.42 -3.00 -33.52
C GLU A 72 6.70 -2.66 -32.03
N ARG A 73 5.67 -2.25 -31.28
CA ARG A 73 5.79 -1.76 -29.89
C ARG A 73 4.74 -2.33 -28.94
N THR A 74 4.79 -3.64 -28.73
CA THR A 74 3.89 -4.34 -27.78
C THR A 74 4.11 -3.91 -26.32
N ASP A 75 5.30 -3.39 -26.00
CA ASP A 75 5.64 -2.76 -24.72
C ASP A 75 4.68 -1.62 -24.37
N LEU A 76 4.32 -0.77 -25.34
CA LEU A 76 3.45 0.39 -25.11
C LEU A 76 2.03 0.00 -24.70
N ILE A 77 1.49 -1.07 -25.27
CA ILE A 77 0.15 -1.55 -24.95
C ILE A 77 0.12 -2.01 -23.49
N PHE A 78 1.13 -2.79 -23.09
CA PHE A 78 1.25 -3.26 -21.72
C PHE A 78 1.42 -2.10 -20.73
N VAL A 79 2.32 -1.17 -21.01
CA VAL A 79 2.54 0.01 -20.15
C VAL A 79 1.25 0.83 -20.02
N SER A 80 0.48 1.00 -21.10
CA SER A 80 -0.79 1.74 -21.07
C SER A 80 -1.82 1.12 -20.12
N ILE A 81 -1.96 -0.21 -20.14
CA ILE A 81 -2.85 -0.94 -19.21
C ILE A 81 -2.29 -0.87 -17.79
N TRP A 82 -0.98 -1.02 -17.63
CA TRP A 82 -0.32 -1.02 -16.34
C TRP A 82 -0.41 0.34 -15.62
N VAL A 83 -0.32 1.45 -16.36
CA VAL A 83 -0.48 2.81 -15.82
C VAL A 83 -1.82 2.98 -15.10
N VAL A 84 -2.91 2.39 -15.61
CA VAL A 84 -4.22 2.43 -14.93
C VAL A 84 -4.16 1.74 -13.56
N THR A 85 -3.42 0.64 -13.45
CA THR A 85 -3.23 -0.09 -12.19
C THR A 85 -2.41 0.73 -11.18
N VAL A 86 -1.33 1.35 -11.64
CA VAL A 86 -0.50 2.26 -10.83
C VAL A 86 -1.34 3.46 -10.36
N PHE A 87 -2.12 4.04 -11.26
CA PHE A 87 -2.98 5.19 -10.97
C PHE A 87 -4.06 4.84 -9.95
N THR A 88 -4.68 3.67 -10.05
CA THR A 88 -5.68 3.20 -9.07
C THR A 88 -5.08 3.06 -7.68
N SER A 89 -3.85 2.53 -7.60
CA SER A 89 -3.12 2.44 -6.33
C SER A 89 -2.85 3.84 -5.75
N PHE A 90 -2.38 4.77 -6.59
CA PHE A 90 -2.15 6.16 -6.19
C PHE A 90 -3.42 6.83 -5.66
N VAL A 91 -4.54 6.70 -6.38
CA VAL A 91 -5.84 7.27 -5.98
C VAL A 91 -6.31 6.69 -4.64
N ASN A 92 -6.11 5.38 -4.41
CA ASN A 92 -6.46 4.75 -3.13
C ASN A 92 -5.68 5.34 -1.95
N TYR A 93 -4.35 5.49 -2.07
CA TYR A 93 -3.55 6.12 -1.02
C TYR A 93 -3.93 7.58 -0.79
N TYR A 94 -4.14 8.33 -1.88
CA TYR A 94 -4.58 9.73 -1.78
C TYR A 94 -5.93 9.86 -1.07
N PHE A 95 -6.90 9.03 -1.44
CA PHE A 95 -8.21 8.98 -0.79
C PHE A 95 -8.07 8.71 0.71
N MET A 96 -7.25 7.74 1.10
CA MET A 96 -7.03 7.38 2.50
C MET A 96 -6.35 8.49 3.30
N ALA A 97 -5.38 9.18 2.70
CA ALA A 97 -4.75 10.35 3.33
C ALA A 97 -5.79 11.45 3.61
N VAL A 98 -6.68 11.72 2.66
CA VAL A 98 -7.76 12.70 2.80
C VAL A 98 -8.77 12.29 3.88
N VAL A 99 -9.26 11.05 3.86
CA VAL A 99 -10.24 10.56 4.82
C VAL A 99 -9.68 10.58 6.24
N THR A 100 -8.47 10.04 6.42
CA THR A 100 -7.82 9.99 7.73
C THR A 100 -7.53 11.39 8.26
N GLY A 101 -6.99 12.29 7.43
CA GLY A 101 -6.74 13.67 7.85
C GLY A 101 -8.03 14.44 8.16
N LYS A 102 -9.14 14.18 7.47
CA LYS A 102 -10.45 14.77 7.81
C LYS A 102 -10.98 14.30 9.17
N ASN A 103 -10.65 13.08 9.58
CA ASN A 103 -11.03 12.55 10.89
C ASN A 103 -10.16 13.13 12.02
N LEU A 104 -8.89 13.42 11.76
CA LEU A 104 -7.97 14.03 12.74
C LEU A 104 -8.22 15.51 12.98
N ILE A 105 -8.66 16.25 11.95
CA ILE A 105 -8.87 17.69 12.02
C ILE A 105 -10.27 17.99 12.57
N LYS A 106 -10.39 18.93 13.52
CA LYS A 106 -11.72 19.36 14.04
C LYS A 106 -12.37 20.47 13.20
N SER A 107 -11.57 21.34 12.58
CA SER A 107 -12.06 22.51 11.84
C SER A 107 -12.67 22.16 10.48
N VAL A 108 -13.96 22.46 10.29
CA VAL A 108 -14.72 22.21 9.04
C VAL A 108 -14.13 22.97 7.85
N LYS A 109 -13.61 24.19 8.06
CA LYS A 109 -12.99 24.99 7.00
C LYS A 109 -11.72 24.31 6.45
N ILE A 110 -10.92 23.73 7.34
CA ILE A 110 -9.68 23.03 6.98
C ILE A 110 -10.01 21.69 6.31
N LYS A 111 -11.03 20.95 6.79
CA LYS A 111 -11.48 19.69 6.15
C LYS A 111 -11.82 19.84 4.66
N LYS A 112 -12.45 20.97 4.28
CA LYS A 112 -12.79 21.25 2.88
C LYS A 112 -11.55 21.50 2.02
N LYS A 113 -10.53 22.14 2.58
CA LYS A 113 -9.26 22.46 1.88
C LYS A 113 -8.23 21.34 1.91
N LEU A 114 -8.43 20.31 2.74
CA LEU A 114 -7.47 19.24 2.96
C LEU A 114 -7.03 18.50 1.68
N PRO A 115 -7.93 18.13 0.73
CA PRO A 115 -7.50 17.49 -0.52
C PRO A 115 -6.49 18.35 -1.27
N LEU A 116 -6.80 19.64 -1.45
CA LEU A 116 -5.95 20.60 -2.13
C LEU A 116 -4.60 20.78 -1.42
N MET A 117 -4.59 20.80 -0.07
CA MET A 117 -3.34 20.85 0.70
C MET A 117 -2.47 19.62 0.47
N ILE A 118 -3.06 18.42 0.44
CA ILE A 118 -2.33 17.16 0.19
C ILE A 118 -1.78 17.14 -1.23
N THR A 119 -2.55 17.60 -2.23
CA THR A 119 -2.06 17.71 -3.61
C THR A 119 -0.86 18.65 -3.72
N ILE A 120 -0.94 19.84 -3.11
CA ILE A 120 0.18 20.79 -3.10
C ILE A 120 1.40 20.17 -2.43
N LEU A 121 1.22 19.51 -1.29
CA LEU A 121 2.31 18.82 -0.59
C LEU A 121 3.01 17.80 -1.49
N ILE A 122 2.23 16.95 -2.18
CA ILE A 122 2.77 15.95 -3.11
C ILE A 122 3.55 16.62 -4.25
N MET A 123 3.01 17.67 -4.85
CA MET A 123 3.72 18.41 -5.91
C MET A 123 5.02 19.02 -5.41
N THR A 124 4.99 19.67 -4.24
CA THR A 124 6.19 20.28 -3.65
C THR A 124 7.26 19.23 -3.36
N VAL A 125 6.90 18.09 -2.79
CA VAL A 125 7.85 17.00 -2.53
C VAL A 125 8.46 16.46 -3.83
N ASN A 126 7.65 16.29 -4.89
CA ASN A 126 8.15 15.84 -6.19
C ASN A 126 9.17 16.83 -6.80
N LEU A 127 9.03 18.14 -6.58
CA LEU A 127 10.00 19.12 -7.09
C LEU A 127 11.39 19.01 -6.43
N PHE A 128 11.47 18.47 -5.21
CA PHE A 128 12.73 18.30 -4.49
C PHE A 128 13.38 16.93 -4.72
N ILE A 129 12.65 15.98 -5.28
CA ILE A 129 13.17 14.64 -5.59
C ILE A 129 13.68 14.66 -7.03
N ASN A 130 14.99 14.56 -7.19
CA ASN A 130 15.59 14.36 -8.49
C ASN A 130 15.68 12.85 -8.77
N GLU A 131 14.98 12.37 -9.81
CA GLU A 131 14.92 10.95 -10.18
C GLU A 131 16.30 10.34 -10.48
N SER A 132 17.28 11.16 -10.80
CA SER A 132 18.66 10.71 -11.09
C SER A 132 19.47 10.34 -9.85
N ASP A 133 18.99 10.64 -8.64
CA ASP A 133 19.64 10.22 -7.39
C ASP A 133 19.01 8.92 -6.86
N SER A 134 19.51 7.79 -7.37
CA SER A 134 19.06 6.46 -6.97
C SER A 134 19.21 6.20 -5.47
N TYR A 135 20.19 6.82 -4.82
CA TYR A 135 20.43 6.68 -3.38
C TYR A 135 19.30 7.32 -2.56
N LEU A 136 18.85 8.52 -2.94
CA LEU A 136 17.72 9.16 -2.25
C LEU A 136 16.42 8.37 -2.41
N VAL A 137 16.16 7.83 -3.60
CA VAL A 137 14.98 7.01 -3.88
C VAL A 137 14.98 5.73 -3.04
N ASP A 138 16.12 5.06 -2.94
CA ASP A 138 16.27 3.85 -2.11
C ASP A 138 16.10 4.15 -0.62
N LYS A 139 16.65 5.26 -0.13
CA LYS A 139 16.47 5.69 1.26
C LYS A 139 15.02 6.01 1.58
N ILE A 140 14.33 6.77 0.72
CA ILE A 140 12.91 7.07 0.88
C ILE A 140 12.09 5.76 0.91
N SER A 141 12.40 4.83 0.00
CA SER A 141 11.75 3.51 -0.06
C SER A 141 11.96 2.68 1.21
N MET A 142 13.16 2.73 1.80
CA MET A 142 13.46 2.09 3.07
C MET A 142 12.63 2.69 4.22
N TYR A 143 12.58 4.02 4.33
CA TYR A 143 11.79 4.69 5.37
C TYR A 143 10.29 4.42 5.25
N ILE A 144 9.77 4.47 4.02
CA ILE A 144 8.36 4.14 3.74
C ILE A 144 8.06 2.70 4.18
N THR A 145 8.93 1.75 3.83
CA THR A 145 8.74 0.33 4.18
C THR A 145 8.81 0.11 5.70
N ALA A 146 9.78 0.73 6.38
CA ALA A 146 9.89 0.68 7.83
C ALA A 146 8.64 1.24 8.52
N SER A 147 8.11 2.37 8.01
CA SER A 147 6.85 2.96 8.50
C SER A 147 5.69 1.99 8.34
N SER A 148 5.51 1.35 7.17
CA SER A 148 4.44 0.36 6.95
C SER A 148 4.49 -0.79 7.99
N PHE A 149 5.68 -1.28 8.34
CA PHE A 149 5.81 -2.31 9.39
C PHE A 149 5.38 -1.82 10.78
N VAL A 150 5.70 -0.56 11.12
CA VAL A 150 5.24 0.06 12.37
C VAL A 150 3.71 0.17 12.40
N PHE A 151 3.06 0.49 11.29
CA PHE A 151 1.59 0.52 11.23
C PHE A 151 0.96 -0.86 11.38
N ILE A 152 1.54 -1.88 10.73
CA ILE A 152 1.00 -3.25 10.72
C ILE A 152 1.17 -3.92 12.09
N ILE A 153 2.33 -3.76 12.74
CA ILE A 153 2.62 -4.44 14.01
C ILE A 153 2.28 -3.53 15.19
N GLY A 154 2.67 -2.26 15.12
CA GLY A 154 2.55 -1.31 16.22
C GLY A 154 1.10 -1.00 16.60
N ILE A 155 0.19 -0.82 15.63
CA ILE A 155 -1.22 -0.52 15.94
C ILE A 155 -1.92 -1.70 16.61
N PRO A 156 -1.86 -2.95 16.10
CA PRO A 156 -2.45 -4.09 16.79
C PRO A 156 -1.86 -4.34 18.17
N VAL A 157 -0.54 -4.18 18.33
CA VAL A 157 0.12 -4.33 19.64
C VAL A 157 -0.33 -3.24 20.61
N MET A 158 -0.44 -1.98 20.19
CA MET A 158 -1.01 -0.92 21.03
C MET A 158 -2.46 -1.22 21.43
N LEU A 159 -3.29 -1.65 20.48
CA LEU A 159 -4.68 -2.04 20.76
C LEU A 159 -4.76 -3.20 21.75
N LEU A 160 -3.86 -4.18 21.65
CA LEU A 160 -3.73 -5.29 22.58
C LEU A 160 -3.39 -4.79 23.99
N PHE A 161 -2.41 -3.89 24.13
CA PHE A 161 -2.05 -3.30 25.43
C PHE A 161 -3.21 -2.51 26.04
N VAL A 162 -3.93 -1.73 25.24
CA VAL A 162 -5.12 -1.00 25.71
C VAL A 162 -6.23 -1.97 26.16
N ALA A 163 -6.46 -3.05 25.41
CA ALA A 163 -7.44 -4.06 25.78
C ALA A 163 -7.07 -4.79 27.08
N LEU A 164 -5.79 -5.15 27.25
CA LEU A 164 -5.28 -5.76 28.48
C LEU A 164 -5.40 -4.80 29.67
N ALA A 165 -4.99 -3.54 29.51
CA ALA A 165 -5.11 -2.53 30.56
C ALA A 165 -6.59 -2.31 30.96
N ARG A 166 -7.50 -2.28 29.99
CA ARG A 166 -8.94 -2.15 30.23
C ARG A 166 -9.50 -3.37 30.97
N ASN A 167 -9.07 -4.58 30.63
CA ASN A 167 -9.51 -5.79 31.32
C ASN A 167 -9.00 -5.83 32.77
N PHE A 168 -7.73 -5.47 32.99
CA PHE A 168 -7.15 -5.34 34.34
C PHE A 168 -7.85 -4.25 35.18
N LEU A 169 -8.20 -3.11 34.60
CA LEU A 169 -8.96 -2.05 35.27
C LEU A 169 -10.43 -2.40 35.47
N GLY A 170 -11.03 -3.18 34.56
CA GLY A 170 -12.39 -3.68 34.65
C GLY A 170 -12.58 -4.67 35.80
N MET A 171 -11.64 -5.60 35.99
CA MET A 171 -11.64 -6.55 37.12
C MET A 171 -11.48 -5.87 38.49
N ARG A 172 -10.87 -4.67 38.55
CA ARG A 172 -10.68 -3.93 39.80
C ARG A 172 -11.97 -3.28 40.31
N LYS A 173 -12.87 -2.84 39.41
CA LYS A 173 -14.18 -2.30 39.80
C LYS A 173 -15.15 -3.36 40.35
N THR A 174 -15.12 -4.58 39.80
CA THR A 174 -16.03 -5.66 40.24
C THR A 174 -15.68 -6.21 41.63
N ASN A 175 -14.39 -6.11 42.03
CA ASN A 175 -13.94 -6.51 43.37
C ASN A 175 -14.16 -5.45 44.46
N GLU A 176 -14.41 -4.18 44.10
CA GLU A 176 -14.73 -3.12 45.08
C GLU A 176 -16.24 -3.03 45.36
N GLU A 177 -17.12 -3.45 44.45
CA GLU A 177 -18.59 -3.48 44.66
C GLU A 177 -19.10 -4.73 45.41
N SER A 178 -18.22 -5.69 45.74
CA SER A 178 -18.54 -6.96 46.43
C SER A 178 -18.05 -7.05 47.88
N ARG A 179 -17.63 -5.92 48.48
CA ARG A 179 -17.29 -5.78 49.91
C ARG A 179 -18.18 -4.75 50.57
#